data_AF-X1B7N7-F1
#
_entry.id   AF-X1B7N7-F1
#
_cell.length_a   1.000
_cell.length_b   1.000
_cell.length_c   1.000
_cell.angle_alpha   90.00
_cell.angle_beta   90.00
_cell.angle_gamma   90.00
#
_symmetry.space_group_name_H-M   'P 1'
#
loop_
_entity.id
_entity.type
_entity.pdbx_description
1 polymer ?
#
loop_
_entity_poly.entity_id
_entity_poly.type
_entity_poly.pdbx_seq_one_letter_code
_entity_poly.pdbx_strand_id
1 'polypeptide(L)'
;GEYKKLTEAELFANMYQPDKDLRYRALQTIVNKYKENQLVFTHIFTNILKDWDLGSKKKNYKKPISRRNLSNELSDEVVDVLGKVSTKNYQIVEKYYNLKKKLLGLTELHMSDIYAPVGEITKNYSYAEAIELIKTISYPIITLIKIRFQKYLLEKNVLTKQKKRNKKNII
;
A
#
# COMPACT_ATOMS: atom_id res chain seq x y z
N GLY A 1 23.81 19.72 -6.52
CA GLY A 1 22.73 19.19 -5.66
C GLY A 1 23.33 18.24 -4.65
N GLU A 2 22.89 18.29 -3.40
CA GLU A 2 23.40 17.43 -2.33
C GLU A 2 22.79 16.02 -2.42
N TYR A 3 23.62 15.00 -2.23
CA TYR A 3 23.16 13.61 -2.14
C TYR A 3 22.67 13.30 -0.73
N LYS A 4 21.39 12.95 -0.59
CA LYS A 4 20.81 12.52 0.68
C LYS A 4 20.63 11.00 0.69
N LYS A 5 21.16 10.34 1.72
CA LYS A 5 20.88 8.92 1.96
C LYS A 5 19.47 8.80 2.54
N LEU A 6 18.62 8.02 1.87
CA LEU A 6 17.24 7.75 2.26
C LEU A 6 17.02 6.25 2.40
N THR A 7 16.12 5.89 3.30
CA THR A 7 15.54 4.57 3.40
C THR A 7 14.54 4.33 2.27
N GLU A 8 14.20 3.07 2.01
CA GLU A 8 13.19 2.72 1.01
C GLU A 8 11.82 3.33 1.35
N ALA A 9 11.43 3.35 2.63
CA ALA A 9 10.18 3.96 3.06
C ALA A 9 10.13 5.47 2.77
N GLU A 10 11.24 6.18 2.98
CA GLU A 10 11.35 7.61 2.63
C GLU A 10 11.30 7.84 1.11
N LEU A 11 11.89 6.95 0.30
CA LEU A 11 11.78 7.01 -1.16
C LEU A 11 10.33 6.76 -1.63
N PHE A 12 9.62 5.80 -1.03
CA PHE A 12 8.21 5.59 -1.33
C PHE A 12 7.35 6.78 -0.90
N ALA A 13 7.64 7.41 0.24
CA ALA A 13 6.93 8.61 0.67
C ALA A 13 7.07 9.76 -0.33
N ASN A 14 8.23 9.86 -1.01
CA ASN A 14 8.44 10.85 -2.07
C ASN A 14 7.52 10.63 -3.28
N MET A 15 7.05 9.40 -3.53
CA MET A 15 6.10 9.12 -4.64
C MET A 15 4.71 9.77 -4.43
N TYR A 16 4.40 10.24 -3.22
CA TYR A 16 3.14 10.93 -2.90
C TYR A 16 3.26 12.46 -2.97
N GLN A 17 4.44 12.98 -3.28
CA GLN A 17 4.68 14.42 -3.32
C GLN A 17 4.20 15.03 -4.65
N PRO A 18 3.79 16.31 -4.65
CA PRO A 18 3.31 16.99 -5.86
C PRO A 18 4.41 17.16 -6.93
N ASP A 19 5.68 17.25 -6.53
CA ASP A 19 6.83 17.39 -7.44
C ASP A 19 7.05 16.14 -8.31
N LYS A 20 6.84 16.28 -9.62
CA LYS A 20 6.99 15.21 -10.61
C LYS A 20 8.42 14.68 -10.72
N ASP A 21 9.41 15.55 -10.71
CA ASP A 21 10.82 15.16 -10.84
C ASP A 21 11.28 14.39 -9.60
N LEU A 22 10.87 14.85 -8.42
CA LEU A 22 11.13 14.14 -7.17
C LEU A 22 10.55 12.71 -7.20
N ARG A 23 9.30 12.54 -7.62
CA ARG A 23 8.68 11.21 -7.74
C ARG A 23 9.43 10.31 -8.72
N TYR A 24 9.81 10.85 -9.88
CA TYR A 24 10.54 10.12 -10.90
C TYR A 24 11.91 9.66 -10.38
N ARG A 25 12.71 10.56 -9.80
CA ARG A 25 14.01 10.23 -9.21
C ARG A 25 13.89 9.23 -8.06
N ALA A 26 12.86 9.33 -7.23
CA ALA A 26 12.62 8.38 -6.16
C ALA A 26 12.38 6.97 -6.72
N LEU A 27 11.48 6.83 -7.71
CA LEU A 27 11.21 5.54 -8.36
C LEU A 27 12.44 4.97 -9.05
N GLN A 28 13.18 5.80 -9.79
CA GLN A 28 14.42 5.38 -10.46
C GLN A 28 15.47 4.90 -9.46
N THR A 29 15.61 5.59 -8.32
CA THR A 29 16.54 5.18 -7.26
C THR A 29 16.18 3.79 -6.72
N ILE A 30 14.89 3.54 -6.46
CA ILE A 30 14.39 2.24 -6.00
C ILE A 30 14.68 1.15 -7.06
N VAL A 31 14.25 1.37 -8.30
CA VAL A 31 14.39 0.39 -9.39
C VAL A 31 15.85 0.08 -9.69
N ASN A 32 16.74 1.07 -9.70
CA ASN A 32 18.16 0.87 -9.90
C ASN A 32 18.77 0.02 -8.77
N LYS A 33 18.36 0.24 -7.52
CA LYS A 33 18.85 -0.58 -6.41
C LYS A 33 18.41 -2.04 -6.49
N TYR A 34 17.17 -2.28 -6.94
CA TYR A 34 16.71 -3.63 -7.25
C TYR A 34 17.49 -4.25 -8.41
N LYS A 35 17.75 -3.48 -9.47
CA LYS A 35 18.52 -3.93 -10.65
C LYS A 35 19.96 -4.32 -10.29
N GLU A 36 20.63 -3.56 -9.44
CA GLU A 36 21.97 -3.91 -8.92
C GLU A 36 22.01 -5.31 -8.28
N ASN A 37 20.91 -5.70 -7.62
CA ASN A 37 20.80 -6.96 -6.88
C ASN A 37 19.97 -8.01 -7.64
N GLN A 38 19.68 -7.80 -8.92
CA GLN A 38 18.76 -8.63 -9.70
C GLN A 38 19.12 -10.12 -9.69
N LEU A 39 20.40 -10.47 -9.73
CA LEU A 39 20.86 -11.86 -9.74
C LEU A 39 20.57 -12.56 -8.41
N VAL A 40 20.81 -11.86 -7.29
CA VAL A 40 20.54 -12.36 -5.94
C VAL A 40 19.04 -12.58 -5.75
N PHE A 41 18.22 -11.59 -6.10
CA PHE A 41 16.78 -11.70 -6.01
C PHE A 41 16.22 -12.80 -6.92
N THR A 42 16.73 -12.91 -8.14
CA THR A 42 16.33 -13.97 -9.08
C THR A 42 16.67 -15.35 -8.51
N HIS A 43 17.86 -15.51 -7.95
CA HIS A 43 18.28 -16.79 -7.34
C HIS A 43 17.39 -17.18 -6.15
N ILE A 44 17.15 -16.25 -5.22
CA ILE A 44 16.27 -16.48 -4.07
C ILE A 44 14.86 -16.85 -4.52
N PHE A 45 14.28 -16.06 -5.43
CA PHE A 45 12.92 -16.29 -5.91
C PHE A 45 12.80 -17.63 -6.64
N THR A 46 13.78 -17.98 -7.48
CA THR A 46 13.83 -19.27 -8.19
C THR A 46 13.87 -20.44 -7.20
N ASN A 47 14.66 -20.36 -6.14
CA ASN A 47 14.74 -21.43 -5.14
C ASN A 47 13.41 -21.60 -4.39
N ILE A 48 12.76 -20.49 -4.01
CA ILE A 48 11.43 -20.52 -3.37
C ILE A 48 10.39 -21.17 -4.30
N LEU A 49 10.38 -20.80 -5.58
CA LEU A 49 9.45 -21.37 -6.56
C LEU A 49 9.69 -22.87 -6.76
N LYS A 50 10.94 -23.29 -6.88
CA LYS A 50 11.31 -24.71 -7.05
C LYS A 50 10.92 -25.54 -5.83
N ASP A 51 11.20 -25.06 -4.63
CA ASP A 51 10.80 -25.73 -3.39
C ASP A 51 9.27 -25.87 -3.30
N TRP A 52 8.55 -24.80 -3.61
CA TRP A 52 7.08 -24.83 -3.63
C TRP A 52 6.53 -25.83 -4.65
N ASP A 53 7.08 -25.87 -5.87
CA ASP A 53 6.67 -26.80 -6.92
C ASP A 53 6.95 -28.26 -6.55
N LEU A 54 8.17 -28.55 -6.07
CA LEU A 54 8.54 -29.89 -5.59
C LEU A 54 7.65 -30.35 -4.45
N GLY A 55 7.40 -29.49 -3.45
CA GLY A 55 6.52 -29.78 -2.34
C GLY A 55 5.07 -29.99 -2.77
N SER A 56 4.61 -29.28 -3.80
CA SER A 56 3.27 -29.44 -4.36
C SER A 56 3.13 -30.76 -5.11
N LYS A 57 4.12 -31.13 -5.92
CA LYS A 57 4.16 -32.41 -6.64
C LYS A 57 4.23 -33.60 -5.70
N LYS A 58 5.08 -33.55 -4.67
CA LYS A 58 5.20 -34.63 -3.67
C LYS A 58 3.89 -34.95 -2.95
N LYS A 59 2.99 -33.96 -2.85
CA LYS A 59 1.65 -34.10 -2.26
C LYS A 59 0.55 -34.32 -3.29
N ASN A 60 0.91 -34.61 -4.55
CA ASN A 60 -0.01 -34.89 -5.65
C ASN A 60 -1.01 -33.77 -5.97
N TYR A 61 -0.66 -32.50 -5.71
CA TYR A 61 -1.48 -31.38 -6.16
C TYR A 61 -1.39 -31.23 -7.69
N LYS A 62 -2.54 -31.03 -8.35
CA LYS A 62 -2.63 -30.90 -9.81
C LYS A 62 -1.91 -29.65 -10.35
N LYS A 63 -2.02 -28.52 -9.64
CA LYS A 63 -1.32 -27.26 -9.94
C LYS A 63 -0.62 -26.76 -8.68
N PRO A 64 0.50 -26.01 -8.78
CA PRO A 64 1.16 -25.42 -7.62
C PRO A 64 0.24 -24.51 -6.80
N ILE A 65 -0.70 -23.82 -7.44
CA ILE A 65 -1.66 -22.94 -6.76
C ILE A 65 -2.72 -23.72 -5.97
N SER A 66 -3.06 -24.94 -6.38
CA SER A 66 -4.11 -25.75 -5.73
C SER A 66 -3.82 -26.00 -4.26
N ARG A 67 -2.53 -26.11 -3.89
CA ARG A 67 -2.10 -26.22 -2.49
C ARG A 67 -2.54 -25.01 -1.66
N ARG A 68 -2.40 -23.79 -2.19
CA ARG A 68 -2.79 -22.56 -1.51
C ARG A 68 -4.31 -22.40 -1.49
N ASN A 69 -4.97 -22.69 -2.60
CA ASN A 69 -6.42 -22.60 -2.72
C ASN A 69 -7.11 -23.51 -1.71
N LEU A 70 -6.68 -24.77 -1.63
CA LEU A 70 -7.21 -25.73 -0.64
C LEU A 70 -6.95 -25.28 0.80
N SER A 71 -5.77 -24.74 1.11
CA SER A 71 -5.46 -24.17 2.42
C SER A 71 -6.37 -23.00 2.82
N ASN A 72 -6.97 -22.34 1.84
CA ASN A 72 -7.92 -21.24 2.04
C ASN A 72 -9.38 -21.72 1.87
N GLU A 73 -9.61 -23.04 1.77
CA GLU A 73 -10.94 -23.63 1.54
C GLU A 73 -11.61 -23.15 0.23
N LEU A 74 -10.80 -22.86 -0.79
CA LEU A 74 -11.25 -22.42 -2.11
C LEU A 74 -10.98 -23.49 -3.18
N SER A 75 -11.91 -23.62 -4.12
CA SER A 75 -11.66 -24.39 -5.35
C SER A 75 -10.78 -23.60 -6.31
N ASP A 76 -10.00 -24.30 -7.14
CA ASP A 76 -9.20 -23.67 -8.20
C ASP A 76 -10.07 -22.86 -9.17
N GLU A 77 -11.27 -23.35 -9.46
CA GLU A 77 -12.22 -22.70 -10.36
C GLU A 77 -12.64 -21.32 -9.86
N VAL A 78 -12.94 -21.17 -8.57
CA VAL A 78 -13.31 -19.87 -7.97
C VAL A 78 -12.18 -18.85 -8.14
N VAL A 79 -10.94 -19.27 -7.91
CA VAL A 79 -9.76 -18.40 -8.05
C VAL A 79 -9.51 -18.06 -9.53
N ASP A 80 -9.64 -19.02 -10.43
CA ASP A 80 -9.52 -18.81 -11.88
C ASP A 80 -10.60 -17.84 -12.39
N VAL A 81 -11.84 -17.94 -11.90
CA VAL A 81 -12.94 -17.02 -12.23
C VAL A 81 -12.64 -15.61 -11.74
N LEU A 82 -12.18 -15.46 -10.48
CA LEU A 82 -11.79 -14.15 -9.94
C LEU A 82 -10.71 -13.48 -10.81
N GLY A 83 -9.68 -14.24 -11.19
CA GLY A 83 -8.61 -13.76 -12.07
C GLY A 83 -9.17 -13.29 -13.42
N LYS A 84 -9.96 -14.14 -14.09
CA LYS A 84 -10.56 -13.84 -15.40
C LYS A 84 -11.45 -12.60 -15.36
N VAL A 85 -12.33 -12.50 -14.36
CA VAL A 85 -13.25 -11.36 -14.22
C VAL A 85 -12.48 -10.08 -13.90
N SER A 86 -11.47 -10.14 -13.02
CA SER A 86 -10.62 -8.98 -12.72
C SER A 86 -9.89 -8.48 -13.97
N THR A 87 -9.25 -9.38 -14.73
CA THR A 87 -8.55 -9.04 -15.97
C THR A 87 -9.47 -8.50 -17.04
N LYS A 88 -10.67 -9.08 -17.23
CA LYS A 88 -11.67 -8.58 -18.17
C LYS A 88 -12.10 -7.14 -17.87
N ASN A 89 -11.97 -6.70 -16.61
CA ASN A 89 -12.38 -5.38 -16.16
C ASN A 89 -11.20 -4.38 -16.01
N TYR A 90 -10.02 -4.65 -16.57
CA TYR A 90 -8.90 -3.70 -16.55
C TYR A 90 -9.20 -2.34 -17.22
N GLN A 91 -10.21 -2.27 -18.08
CA GLN A 91 -10.75 -1.00 -18.59
C GLN A 91 -11.15 -0.01 -17.48
N ILE A 92 -11.50 -0.47 -16.27
CA ILE A 92 -11.83 0.40 -15.13
C ILE A 92 -10.59 1.16 -14.66
N VAL A 93 -9.46 0.46 -14.49
CA VAL A 93 -8.21 1.11 -14.08
C VAL A 93 -7.64 1.98 -15.19
N GLU A 94 -7.82 1.59 -16.45
CA GLU A 94 -7.48 2.42 -17.61
C GLU A 94 -8.26 3.74 -17.62
N LYS A 95 -9.58 3.71 -17.41
CA LYS A 95 -10.42 4.92 -17.27
C LYS A 95 -9.93 5.81 -16.12
N TYR A 96 -9.59 5.21 -14.98
CA TYR A 96 -9.05 5.93 -13.84
C TYR A 96 -7.72 6.61 -14.16
N TYR A 97 -6.76 5.92 -14.77
CA TYR A 97 -5.46 6.49 -15.15
C TYR A 97 -5.58 7.57 -16.23
N ASN A 98 -6.49 7.40 -17.19
CA ASN A 98 -6.76 8.43 -18.20
C ASN A 98 -7.38 9.69 -17.57
N LEU A 99 -8.29 9.53 -16.61
CA LEU A 99 -8.83 10.65 -15.84
C LEU A 99 -7.73 11.34 -15.03
N LYS A 100 -6.93 10.56 -14.28
CA LYS A 100 -5.83 11.09 -13.48
C LYS A 100 -4.81 11.86 -14.32
N LYS A 101 -4.44 11.31 -15.48
CA LYS A 101 -3.57 11.97 -16.45
C LYS A 101 -4.10 13.35 -16.86
N LYS A 102 -5.40 13.44 -17.20
CA LYS A 102 -6.07 14.70 -17.54
C LYS A 102 -6.07 15.69 -16.37
N LEU A 103 -6.40 15.23 -15.17
CA LEU A 103 -6.45 16.07 -13.96
C LEU A 103 -5.07 16.61 -13.56
N LEU A 104 -4.00 15.87 -13.84
CA LEU A 104 -2.61 16.30 -13.60
C LEU A 104 -2.02 17.13 -14.75
N GLY A 105 -2.76 17.34 -15.85
CA GLY A 105 -2.26 18.07 -17.02
C GLY A 105 -1.10 17.39 -17.73
N LEU A 106 -1.00 16.06 -17.66
CA LEU A 106 0.12 15.30 -18.22
C LEU A 106 -0.19 14.78 -19.63
N THR A 107 0.81 14.76 -20.50
CA THR A 107 0.73 14.11 -21.82
C THR A 107 0.74 12.58 -21.70
N GLU A 108 1.60 12.07 -20.81
CA GLU A 108 1.77 10.67 -20.45
C GLU A 108 1.77 10.49 -18.92
N LEU A 109 1.26 9.34 -18.46
CA LEU A 109 1.25 8.98 -17.04
C LEU A 109 2.27 7.87 -16.81
N HIS A 110 3.32 8.15 -16.03
CA HIS A 110 4.31 7.14 -15.66
C HIS A 110 3.93 6.44 -14.36
N MET A 111 4.59 5.31 -14.05
CA MET A 111 4.43 4.61 -12.77
C MET A 111 4.71 5.51 -11.56
N SER A 112 5.64 6.46 -11.69
CA SER A 112 5.93 7.47 -10.67
C SER A 112 4.77 8.43 -10.41
N ASP A 113 3.79 8.54 -11.31
CA ASP A 113 2.66 9.45 -11.21
C ASP A 113 1.40 8.80 -10.61
N ILE A 114 1.40 7.48 -10.39
CA ILE A 114 0.23 6.73 -9.89
C ILE A 114 -0.22 7.26 -8.53
N TYR A 115 0.70 7.70 -7.67
CA TYR A 115 0.40 8.23 -6.33
C TYR A 115 0.43 9.76 -6.26
N ALA A 116 0.67 10.45 -7.38
CA ALA A 116 0.67 11.90 -7.40
C ALA A 116 -0.67 12.44 -6.85
N PRO A 117 -0.64 13.44 -5.96
CA PRO A 117 -1.84 14.06 -5.43
C PRO A 117 -2.56 14.80 -6.56
N VAL A 118 -3.89 14.75 -6.55
CA VAL A 118 -4.73 15.52 -7.47
C VAL A 118 -5.36 16.66 -6.68
N GLY A 119 -5.13 17.89 -7.13
CA GLY A 119 -5.51 19.10 -6.39
C GLY A 119 -4.67 19.31 -5.12
N GLU A 120 -5.09 20.27 -4.30
CA GLU A 120 -4.41 20.60 -3.05
C GLU A 120 -5.18 20.00 -1.87
N ILE A 121 -4.58 19.04 -1.16
CA ILE A 121 -5.09 18.56 0.13
C ILE A 121 -4.43 19.41 1.21
N THR A 122 -5.05 20.54 1.56
CA THR A 122 -4.49 21.51 2.51
C THR A 122 -4.95 21.30 3.95
N LYS A 123 -5.96 20.45 4.18
CA LYS A 123 -6.59 20.33 5.49
C LYS A 123 -5.80 19.40 6.42
N ASN A 124 -5.12 20.01 7.37
CA ASN A 124 -4.54 19.32 8.51
C ASN A 124 -5.59 19.22 9.62
N TYR A 125 -5.68 18.05 10.26
CA TYR A 125 -6.51 17.84 11.44
C TYR A 125 -5.61 17.67 12.65
N SER A 126 -5.86 18.44 13.70
CA SER A 126 -5.34 18.12 15.03
C SER A 126 -5.92 16.79 15.49
N TYR A 127 -5.23 16.15 16.44
CA TYR A 127 -5.71 14.90 17.03
C TYR A 127 -7.14 15.03 17.59
N ALA A 128 -7.45 16.15 18.24
CA ALA A 128 -8.78 16.39 18.80
C ALA A 128 -9.85 16.47 17.70
N GLU A 129 -9.58 17.23 16.63
CA GLU A 129 -10.51 17.33 15.49
C GLU A 129 -10.71 15.99 14.78
N ALA A 130 -9.66 15.18 14.66
CA ALA A 130 -9.76 13.85 14.08
C ALA A 130 -10.65 12.92 14.93
N ILE A 131 -10.56 13.00 16.26
CA ILE A 131 -11.44 12.24 17.17
C ILE A 131 -12.89 12.68 17.01
N GLU A 132 -13.15 13.98 16.95
CA GLU A 132 -14.51 14.49 16.74
C GLU A 132 -15.06 14.09 15.37
N LEU A 133 -14.26 14.16 14.30
CA LEU A 133 -14.66 13.69 12.98
C LEU A 133 -15.02 12.20 12.98
N ILE A 134 -14.22 11.35 13.64
CA ILE A 134 -14.54 9.92 13.75
C ILE A 134 -15.87 9.72 14.49
N LYS A 135 -16.15 10.50 15.54
CA LYS A 135 -17.41 10.43 16.29
C LYS A 135 -18.63 10.78 15.44
N THR A 136 -18.52 11.66 14.44
CA THR A 136 -19.66 12.02 13.57
C THR A 136 -20.04 10.93 12.55
N ILE A 137 -19.15 9.98 12.23
CA ILE A 137 -19.39 8.94 11.20
C ILE A 137 -20.43 7.90 11.65
N SER A 138 -21.71 8.05 11.32
CA SER A 138 -22.74 7.07 11.69
C SER A 138 -22.93 6.00 10.60
N TYR A 139 -22.43 4.78 10.83
CA TYR A 139 -22.80 3.57 10.07
C TYR A 139 -22.95 2.39 11.04
N PRO A 140 -23.86 1.42 10.77
CA PRO A 140 -24.16 0.34 11.72
C PRO A 140 -22.94 -0.49 12.16
N ILE A 141 -22.04 -0.81 11.23
CA ILE A 141 -20.79 -1.55 11.49
C ILE A 141 -19.78 -0.68 12.28
N ILE A 142 -19.82 0.64 12.07
CA ILE A 142 -18.91 1.59 12.70
C ILE A 142 -19.29 1.82 14.17
N THR A 143 -20.56 1.64 14.57
CA THR A 143 -20.99 1.80 15.97
C THR A 143 -20.27 0.84 16.92
N LEU A 144 -20.13 -0.43 16.56
CA LEU A 144 -19.43 -1.43 17.40
C LEU A 144 -17.92 -1.14 17.48
N ILE A 145 -17.32 -0.73 16.35
CA ILE A 145 -15.90 -0.34 16.30
C ILE A 145 -15.67 0.93 17.13
N LYS A 146 -16.58 1.91 17.07
CA LYS A 146 -16.55 3.13 17.88
C LYS A 146 -16.60 2.86 19.36
N ILE A 147 -17.52 2.01 19.82
CA ILE A 147 -17.62 1.64 21.23
C ILE A 147 -16.31 0.99 21.69
N ARG A 148 -15.76 0.07 20.90
CA ARG A 148 -14.52 -0.63 21.24
C ARG A 148 -13.29 0.30 21.20
N PHE A 149 -13.25 1.25 20.26
CA PHE A 149 -12.19 2.25 20.15
C PHE A 149 -12.25 3.28 21.27
N GLN A 150 -13.45 3.78 21.63
CA GLN A 150 -13.64 4.69 22.76
C GLN A 150 -13.24 4.03 24.08
N LYS A 151 -13.63 2.77 24.29
CA LYS A 151 -13.20 1.97 25.44
C LYS A 151 -11.67 1.83 25.50
N TYR A 152 -11.03 1.51 24.37
CA TYR A 152 -9.56 1.44 24.29
C TYR A 152 -8.87 2.78 24.63
N LEU A 153 -9.39 3.91 24.13
CA LEU A 153 -8.83 5.24 24.40
C LEU A 153 -8.93 5.61 25.89
N LEU A 154 -10.03 5.24 26.55
CA LEU A 154 -10.25 5.45 27.98
C LEU A 154 -9.34 4.55 28.83
N GLU A 155 -9.25 3.26 28.50
CA GLU A 155 -8.46 2.27 29.26
C GLU A 155 -6.95 2.49 29.21
N LYS A 156 -6.42 2.96 28.07
CA LYS A 156 -4.98 3.08 27.86
C LYS A 156 -4.41 4.46 28.17
N ASN A 157 -5.24 5.41 28.60
CA ASN A 157 -4.85 6.78 28.95
C ASN A 157 -3.98 7.42 27.83
N VAL A 158 -4.24 7.07 26.56
CA VAL A 158 -3.37 7.44 25.41
C VAL A 158 -3.37 8.96 25.20
N LEU A 159 -4.48 9.61 25.54
CA LEU A 159 -4.66 11.06 25.52
C LEU A 159 -3.63 11.82 26.39
N THR A 160 -3.14 11.23 27.48
CA THR A 160 -2.17 11.88 28.38
C THR A 160 -0.72 11.63 27.99
N LYS A 161 -0.40 10.51 27.31
CA LYS A 161 0.97 10.17 26.89
C LYS A 161 1.50 11.07 25.76
N GLN A 162 0.66 11.55 24.86
CA GLN A 162 1.07 12.41 23.75
C GLN A 162 1.45 13.83 24.21
N LYS A 163 0.72 14.40 25.18
CA LYS A 163 1.08 15.67 25.83
C LYS A 163 2.45 15.63 26.53
N LYS A 164 2.83 14.50 27.13
CA LYS A 164 4.15 14.33 27.79
C LYS A 164 5.31 14.21 26.80
N ARG A 165 5.08 13.68 25.59
CA ARG A 165 6.14 13.53 24.57
C ARG A 165 6.46 14.85 23.88
N ASN A 166 5.46 15.70 23.61
CA ASN A 166 5.68 17.03 23.03
C ASN A 166 6.33 18.03 24.02
N LYS A 167 6.19 17.83 25.34
CA LYS A 167 6.93 18.63 26.34
C LYS A 167 8.39 18.23 26.52
N LYS A 168 8.81 17.02 26.11
CA LYS A 168 10.20 16.56 26.24
C LYS A 168 11.13 16.95 25.10
N ASN A 169 10.61 17.55 24.02
CA ASN A 169 11.39 18.00 22.87
C ASN A 169 11.58 19.54 22.85
N ILE A 170 11.38 20.20 24.00
CA ILE A 170 11.68 21.63 24.19
C ILE A 170 12.48 21.78 25.50
N ILE A 171 13.62 21.11 25.59
CA ILE A 171 14.83 21.50 26.35
C ILE A 171 16.02 20.90 25.59
#